data_AF-A0A1I7L7C3-F1
#
_entry.id   AF-A0A1I7L7C3-F1
#
_cell.length_a   1.000
_cell.length_b   1.000
_cell.length_c   1.000
_cell.angle_alpha   90.00
_cell.angle_beta   90.00
_cell.angle_gamma   90.00
#
_symmetry.space_group_name_H-M   'P 1'
#
loop_
_entity.id
_entity.type
_entity.pdbx_description
1 polymer ?
#
loop_
_entity_poly.entity_id
_entity_poly.type
_entity_poly.pdbx_seq_one_letter_code
_entity_poly.pdbx_strand_id
1 'polypeptide(L)'
;MTKLLASLAAFTALTAAASAADLPRRAAPPPVFTPVPVFTWTGAYFGINAGYAFDASDRNTGNTFAVPFPYAAPGTVASFRNRSQDGFSGGGQIGY
;
A
#
# COMPACT_ATOMS: atom_id res chain seq x y z
N MET A 1 48.95 66.77 42.30
CA MET A 1 49.22 65.66 41.37
C MET A 1 48.81 64.29 41.93
N THR A 2 48.85 64.09 43.25
CA THR A 2 48.50 62.81 43.92
C THR A 2 47.06 62.32 43.69
N LYS A 3 46.09 63.23 43.51
CA LYS A 3 44.67 62.89 43.31
C LYS A 3 44.39 62.18 41.98
N LEU A 4 45.14 62.53 40.92
CA LEU A 4 45.01 61.90 39.60
C LEU A 4 45.61 60.49 39.58
N LEU A 5 46.73 60.27 40.26
CA LEU A 5 47.31 58.94 40.40
C LEU A 5 46.39 58.02 41.19
N ALA A 6 45.77 58.53 42.27
CA ALA A 6 44.82 57.77 43.06
C ALA A 6 43.55 57.40 42.26
N SER A 7 43.01 58.33 41.45
CA SER A 7 41.85 58.03 40.62
C SER A 7 42.16 57.04 39.49
N LEU A 8 43.35 57.13 38.89
CA LEU A 8 43.77 56.22 37.82
C LEU A 8 43.96 54.79 38.36
N ALA A 9 44.57 54.65 39.53
CA ALA A 9 44.74 53.35 40.19
C ALA A 9 43.40 52.72 40.60
N ALA A 10 42.43 53.53 41.05
CA ALA A 10 41.09 53.04 41.35
C ALA A 10 40.34 52.57 40.09
N PHE A 11 40.50 53.28 38.97
CA PHE A 11 39.87 52.90 37.70
C PHE A 11 40.45 51.62 37.11
N THR A 12 41.76 51.40 37.18
CA THR A 12 42.38 50.16 36.67
C THR A 12 42.04 48.95 37.52
N ALA A 13 41.85 49.12 38.84
CA ALA A 13 41.41 48.05 39.73
C ALA A 13 39.98 47.59 39.45
N LEU A 14 39.12 48.46 38.89
CA LEU A 14 37.72 48.12 38.59
C LEU A 14 37.56 47.33 37.28
N THR A 15 38.58 47.28 36.43
CA THR A 15 38.56 46.56 35.13
C THR A 15 38.92 45.08 35.27
N ALA A 16 38.52 44.43 36.38
CA ALA A 16 38.70 43.00 36.55
C ALA A 16 38.09 42.25 35.35
N ALA A 17 38.95 41.61 34.56
CA ALA A 17 38.60 41.00 33.29
C ALA A 17 37.48 39.95 33.48
N ALA A 18 36.31 40.20 32.88
CA ALA A 18 35.24 39.23 32.81
C ALA A 18 35.68 38.06 31.92
N SER A 19 36.17 37.00 32.54
CA SER A 19 36.50 35.75 31.85
C SER A 19 35.26 34.88 31.81
N ALA A 20 34.61 34.78 30.66
CA ALA A 20 33.52 33.84 30.44
C ALA A 20 34.08 32.42 30.47
N ALA A 21 33.58 31.57 31.37
CA ALA A 21 33.88 30.15 31.35
C ALA A 21 33.11 29.50 30.18
N ASP A 22 33.79 29.26 29.07
CA ASP A 22 33.23 28.42 28.00
C ASP A 22 33.27 26.96 28.50
N LEU A 23 32.11 26.50 28.97
CA LEU A 23 31.95 25.11 29.40
C LEU A 23 32.03 24.22 28.15
N PRO A 24 32.91 23.19 28.13
CA PRO A 24 32.96 22.26 27.02
C PRO A 24 31.57 21.68 26.77
N ARG A 25 31.04 21.89 25.55
CA ARG A 25 29.74 21.34 25.15
C ARG A 25 29.80 19.81 25.26
N ARG A 26 29.14 19.25 26.27
CA ARG A 26 28.85 17.81 26.32
C ARG A 26 27.76 17.50 25.30
N ALA A 27 28.16 17.34 24.04
CA ALA A 27 27.31 16.67 23.06
C ALA A 27 27.25 15.19 23.44
N ALA A 28 26.10 14.75 23.95
CA ALA A 28 25.84 13.32 24.07
C ALA A 28 25.99 12.68 22.67
N PRO A 29 26.60 11.49 22.56
CA PRO A 29 26.62 10.76 21.31
C PRO A 29 25.19 10.66 20.75
N PRO A 30 24.99 10.87 19.44
CA PRO A 30 23.67 10.78 18.85
C PRO A 30 23.03 9.44 19.23
N PRO A 31 21.73 9.42 19.60
CA PRO A 31 21.05 8.19 19.96
C PRO A 31 21.28 7.13 18.89
N VAL A 32 21.79 5.97 19.30
CA VAL A 32 21.94 4.84 18.39
C VAL A 32 20.55 4.36 18.03
N PHE A 33 20.11 4.64 16.81
CA PHE A 33 18.86 4.11 16.29
C PHE A 33 19.03 2.61 16.10
N THR A 34 18.38 1.84 16.96
CA THR A 34 18.19 0.41 16.73
C THR A 34 16.82 0.24 16.08
N PRO A 35 16.73 -0.28 14.84
CA PRO A 35 15.44 -0.54 14.25
C PRO A 35 14.67 -1.51 15.15
N VAL A 36 13.46 -1.13 15.53
CA VAL A 36 12.56 -2.00 16.29
C VAL A 36 12.34 -3.26 15.46
N PRO A 37 12.55 -4.47 16.02
CA PRO A 37 12.28 -5.70 15.29
C PRO A 37 10.82 -5.72 14.83
N VAL A 38 10.62 -5.65 13.52
CA VAL A 38 9.31 -5.82 12.89
C VAL A 38 9.25 -7.23 12.31
N PHE A 39 8.10 -7.86 12.50
CA PHE A 39 7.84 -9.14 11.87
C PHE A 39 7.81 -8.98 10.34
N THR A 40 8.58 -9.81 9.64
CA THR A 40 8.57 -9.92 8.18
C THR A 40 8.32 -11.38 7.79
N TRP A 41 7.33 -11.62 6.93
CA TRP A 41 7.09 -12.96 6.40
C TRP A 41 8.17 -13.31 5.38
N THR A 42 8.90 -14.39 5.63
CA THR A 42 9.90 -14.96 4.71
C THR A 42 9.69 -16.46 4.64
N GLY A 43 9.04 -16.94 3.59
CA GLY A 43 8.73 -18.35 3.43
C GLY A 43 7.62 -18.62 2.41
N ALA A 44 7.42 -19.90 2.13
CA ALA A 44 6.43 -20.37 1.17
C ALA A 44 5.02 -19.90 1.54
N TYR A 45 4.26 -19.44 0.54
CA TYR A 45 2.86 -19.09 0.69
C TYR A 45 1.99 -19.92 -0.25
N PHE A 46 0.72 -20.06 0.10
CA PHE A 46 -0.29 -20.61 -0.79
C PHE A 46 -1.60 -19.84 -0.64
N GLY A 47 -2.45 -19.89 -1.65
CA GLY A 47 -3.76 -19.27 -1.66
C GLY A 47 -4.74 -20.09 -2.49
N ILE A 48 -6.01 -19.94 -2.17
CA ILE A 48 -7.12 -20.53 -2.92
C ILE A 48 -8.12 -19.44 -3.27
N ASN A 49 -8.80 -19.58 -4.40
CA ASN A 49 -9.87 -18.72 -4.83
C ASN A 49 -11.03 -19.58 -5.32
N ALA A 50 -12.24 -19.13 -5.03
CA ALA A 50 -13.48 -19.75 -5.47
C ALA A 50 -14.47 -18.64 -5.83
N GLY A 51 -15.28 -18.89 -6.84
CA GLY A 51 -16.30 -17.98 -7.32
C GLY A 51 -17.46 -18.74 -7.93
N TYR A 52 -18.62 -18.09 -8.00
CA TYR A 52 -19.77 -18.60 -8.74
C TYR A 52 -20.24 -17.48 -9.66
N ALA A 53 -20.28 -17.78 -10.95
CA ALA A 53 -20.78 -16.87 -11.97
C ALA A 53 -22.21 -17.29 -12.31
N PHE A 54 -23.08 -16.29 -12.42
CA PHE A 54 -24.43 -16.46 -12.93
C PHE A 54 -24.68 -15.37 -13.97
N ASP A 55 -25.36 -15.74 -15.05
CA ASP A 55 -25.73 -14.84 -16.14
C ASP A 55 -27.25 -14.87 -16.30
N ALA A 56 -27.88 -13.71 -16.08
CA ALA A 56 -29.30 -13.55 -16.35
C ALA A 56 -29.58 -13.23 -17.83
N SER A 57 -28.54 -13.24 -18.69
CA SER A 57 -28.70 -12.92 -20.11
C SER A 57 -29.22 -14.13 -20.90
N ASP A 58 -30.43 -14.00 -21.41
CA ASP A 58 -30.91 -14.84 -22.49
C ASP A 58 -30.21 -14.43 -23.79
N ARG A 59 -29.01 -14.97 -24.06
CA ARG A 59 -28.40 -14.87 -25.39
C ARG A 59 -29.21 -15.71 -26.37
N ASN A 60 -30.18 -15.04 -26.93
CA ASN A 60 -31.20 -15.57 -27.81
C ASN A 60 -30.66 -15.53 -29.26
N THR A 61 -29.80 -16.49 -29.59
CA THR A 61 -29.27 -16.70 -30.96
C THR A 61 -29.89 -17.96 -31.57
N GLY A 62 -31.20 -18.07 -31.53
CA GLY A 62 -31.88 -19.25 -32.08
C GLY A 62 -32.28 -19.03 -33.52
N ASN A 63 -32.09 -20.06 -34.33
CA ASN A 63 -32.41 -20.09 -35.74
C ASN A 63 -33.66 -20.95 -35.95
N THR A 64 -34.52 -20.50 -36.86
CA THR A 64 -35.76 -21.18 -37.23
C THR A 64 -35.69 -21.60 -38.69
N PHE A 65 -36.09 -22.83 -39.02
CA PHE A 65 -36.09 -23.33 -40.40
C PHE A 65 -37.35 -24.14 -40.72
N ALA A 66 -37.83 -24.05 -41.96
CA ALA A 66 -39.00 -24.79 -42.43
C ALA A 66 -38.66 -26.25 -42.74
N VAL A 67 -39.42 -27.17 -42.15
CA VAL A 67 -39.32 -28.61 -42.39
C VAL A 67 -40.17 -28.96 -43.62
N PRO A 68 -39.56 -29.46 -44.71
CA PRO A 68 -40.27 -29.73 -45.97
C PRO A 68 -41.14 -31.00 -45.93
N PHE A 69 -42.15 -31.06 -46.80
CA PHE A 69 -42.98 -32.26 -47.02
C PHE A 69 -42.22 -33.34 -47.82
N PRO A 70 -42.42 -34.65 -47.60
CA PRO A 70 -43.37 -35.35 -46.70
C PRO A 70 -42.86 -35.57 -45.27
N TYR A 71 -41.69 -35.03 -44.93
CA TYR A 71 -41.00 -35.28 -43.66
C TYR A 71 -41.72 -34.63 -42.47
N ALA A 72 -42.53 -33.62 -42.73
CA ALA A 72 -43.52 -33.09 -41.82
C ALA A 72 -44.69 -32.49 -42.63
N ALA A 73 -45.81 -32.21 -41.96
CA ALA A 73 -46.92 -31.51 -42.61
C ALA A 73 -46.44 -30.15 -43.17
N PRO A 74 -46.98 -29.69 -44.32
CA PRO A 74 -46.57 -28.42 -44.92
C PRO A 74 -46.67 -27.26 -43.93
N GLY A 75 -45.60 -26.46 -43.84
CA GLY A 75 -45.53 -25.33 -42.91
C GLY A 75 -44.93 -25.65 -41.53
N THR A 76 -44.49 -26.88 -41.27
CA THR A 76 -43.75 -27.23 -40.04
C THR A 76 -42.41 -26.48 -39.99
N VAL A 77 -41.99 -26.00 -38.82
CA VAL A 77 -40.67 -25.36 -38.62
C VAL A 77 -39.96 -25.93 -37.38
N ALA A 78 -38.65 -26.08 -37.44
CA ALA A 78 -37.81 -26.48 -36.31
C ALA A 78 -37.04 -25.28 -35.76
N SER A 79 -36.99 -25.15 -34.44
CA SER A 79 -36.42 -24.02 -33.70
C SER A 79 -35.57 -24.55 -32.55
N PHE A 80 -34.36 -24.00 -32.40
CA PHE A 80 -33.46 -24.37 -31.31
C PHE A 80 -32.89 -23.13 -30.64
N ARG A 81 -33.01 -23.06 -29.31
CA ARG A 81 -32.43 -21.97 -28.51
C ARG A 81 -32.42 -22.30 -27.02
N ASN A 82 -31.23 -22.33 -26.40
CA ASN A 82 -30.95 -21.76 -25.06
C ASN A 82 -29.50 -22.03 -24.63
N ARG A 83 -28.80 -21.03 -24.09
CA ARG A 83 -27.56 -21.22 -23.32
C ARG A 83 -27.50 -20.24 -22.15
N SER A 84 -27.80 -20.73 -20.96
CA SER A 84 -27.47 -20.08 -19.69
C SER A 84 -26.02 -20.38 -19.33
N GLN A 85 -25.27 -19.41 -18.82
CA GLN A 85 -23.83 -19.55 -18.54
C GLN A 85 -23.55 -19.37 -17.05
N ASP A 86 -24.17 -20.24 -16.25
CA ASP A 86 -23.98 -20.29 -14.81
C ASP A 86 -22.95 -21.39 -14.46
N GLY A 87 -22.06 -21.13 -13.52
CA GLY A 87 -21.05 -22.11 -13.15
C GLY A 87 -20.13 -21.69 -12.00
N PHE A 88 -19.51 -22.69 -11.38
CA PHE A 88 -18.49 -22.51 -10.35
C PHE A 88 -17.11 -22.32 -10.97
N SER A 89 -16.32 -21.43 -10.41
CA SER A 89 -14.90 -21.23 -10.74
C SER A 89 -14.05 -21.38 -9.48
N GLY A 90 -12.84 -21.88 -9.64
CA GLY A 90 -11.91 -21.99 -8.53
C GLY A 90 -10.48 -22.25 -9.00
N GLY A 91 -9.53 -21.99 -8.12
CA GLY A 91 -8.11 -22.15 -8.40
C GLY A 91 -7.26 -21.96 -7.15
N GLY A 92 -5.99 -22.33 -7.25
CA GLY A 92 -5.02 -22.14 -6.18
C GLY A 92 -3.71 -21.61 -6.72
N GLN A 93 -2.92 -21.00 -5.83
CA GLN A 93 -1.60 -20.49 -6.12
C GLN A 93 -0.64 -20.85 -4.98
N ILE A 94 0.62 -21.10 -5.32
CA ILE A 94 1.70 -21.35 -4.37
C ILE A 94 2.92 -20.53 -4.78
N GLY A 95 3.74 -20.11 -3.82
CA GLY A 95 4.97 -19.36 -4.08
C GLY A 95 5.91 -19.37 -2.88
N TYR A 96 7.05 -18.70 -2.98
CA TYR A 96 8.09 -18.55 -1.95
C TYR A 96 8.74 -17.18 -2.06
#